data_AF-A0A8H6I6K1-F1
#
_entry.id   AF-A0A8H6I6K1-F1
#
_cell.length_a   1.000
_cell.length_b   1.000
_cell.length_c   1.000
_cell.angle_alpha   90.00
_cell.angle_beta   90.00
_cell.angle_gamma   90.00
#
_symmetry.space_group_name_H-M   'P 1'
#
loop_
_entity.id
_entity.type
_entity.pdbx_description
1 polymer ?
#
loop_
_entity_poly.entity_id
_entity_poly.type
_entity_poly.pdbx_seq_one_letter_code
_entity_poly.pdbx_strand_id
1 'polypeptide(L)'
;MRRYHRQHRVLKYDHHHHHRRAQSTMRAPLLLLGALTLSSAHQTPFLTPTAPNPLLTPPHPDSTHAFVFNTLSSLLSFWPNTRYRNGHTIVPGTIPAGTFLYHGTSTHAIPSTPEWTALDAEFSYIFCHAQRPGPPSDNGGCWHLTLLAVRELKVLYFDGASADKVFGALDAQDLIVYGEEYGWDGSDEDTVERVWDEPERLRRLCKWGEKYALDGFVRMQSSFEVMLCNFASPSLTPISFLNLVSGLQSPASHNVSLSQPDAPDQTTLIHLHRGLESGTAHGSPSTGRTPEARIHLDWTRLLSFYDTSLFPSLVAGRARAEAKASAHHTTDDSLTSVLHAWQRTNRGTHRVGVLGGISRTDRETLVAQLDALLSPPHAPGSGVPWPALYASLLDRYAERLELLWTLLHPPSPSSSEETLKTLRNAHAYVDGMLTPYLLYDLHRPPPSNIPSALTSEHAWALPLLQTCSSHTAPSHPALEKTYTPSERLISQALNATGHEICRTLVLLWAIGVEAGLASPPSNETPTDADLTSLHETYKTTLTALLTHLDWSLPWFKCTTSSSGDGCPYHETCYLPTWPLFHNLYPGLPGIPSRKWPPPENSSSFAF
;
A
#
# COMPACT_ATOMS: atom_id res chain seq x y z
N MET A 1 57.03 -21.59 23.44
CA MET A 1 56.21 -22.82 23.38
C MET A 1 54.77 -22.37 23.16
N ARG A 2 53.94 -22.74 22.17
CA ARG A 2 53.93 -23.74 21.10
C ARG A 2 53.43 -23.09 19.80
N ARG A 3 53.90 -23.64 18.67
CA ARG A 3 53.67 -23.22 17.28
C ARG A 3 52.25 -23.57 16.80
N TYR A 4 51.66 -22.68 15.99
CA TYR A 4 50.54 -22.97 15.08
C TYR A 4 51.11 -23.29 13.68
N HIS A 5 50.84 -24.48 13.15
CA HIS A 5 51.20 -24.91 11.79
C HIS A 5 50.02 -24.69 10.84
N ARG A 6 50.25 -23.90 9.78
CA ARG A 6 49.42 -23.79 8.57
C ARG A 6 49.81 -24.93 7.61
N GLN A 7 48.84 -25.69 7.10
CA GLN A 7 49.04 -26.58 5.95
C GLN A 7 48.45 -25.92 4.69
N HIS A 8 49.33 -25.61 3.73
CA HIS A 8 48.99 -25.37 2.33
C HIS A 8 49.06 -26.70 1.58
N ARG A 9 48.03 -27.04 0.80
CA ARG A 9 48.04 -28.18 -0.11
C ARG A 9 48.19 -27.67 -1.55
N VAL A 10 49.32 -28.01 -2.15
CA VAL A 10 49.67 -27.81 -3.56
C VAL A 10 49.15 -29.01 -4.35
N LEU A 11 48.50 -28.77 -5.49
CA LEU A 11 48.23 -29.80 -6.51
C LEU A 11 48.87 -29.34 -7.83
N LYS A 12 49.97 -30.00 -8.19
CA LYS A 12 50.53 -30.11 -9.55
C LYS A 12 50.19 -31.51 -10.07
N TYR A 13 49.80 -31.64 -11.34
CA TYR A 13 50.13 -32.77 -12.24
C TYR A 13 49.62 -32.38 -13.64
N ASP A 14 50.43 -32.00 -14.62
CA ASP A 14 51.45 -32.68 -15.46
C ASP A 14 50.89 -33.13 -16.82
N HIS A 15 51.60 -32.72 -17.87
CA HIS A 15 51.24 -32.81 -19.28
C HIS A 15 51.91 -34.04 -19.89
N HIS A 16 51.19 -34.88 -20.66
CA HIS A 16 51.86 -35.74 -21.64
C HIS A 16 51.01 -36.01 -22.89
N HIS A 17 51.61 -35.68 -24.04
CA HIS A 17 51.24 -36.05 -25.40
C HIS A 17 51.41 -37.55 -25.67
N HIS A 18 50.54 -38.12 -26.50
CA HIS A 18 50.95 -39.11 -27.52
C HIS A 18 50.00 -39.17 -28.72
N HIS A 19 50.59 -39.04 -29.91
CA HIS A 19 50.03 -39.30 -31.25
C HIS A 19 49.67 -40.78 -31.48
N ARG A 20 48.66 -41.05 -32.32
CA ARG A 20 48.70 -42.08 -33.38
C ARG A 20 47.64 -41.84 -34.48
N ARG A 21 48.07 -42.04 -35.73
CA ARG A 21 47.38 -41.92 -37.04
C ARG A 21 46.63 -43.21 -37.43
N ALA A 22 45.59 -43.09 -38.28
CA ALA A 22 45.36 -43.86 -39.54
C ALA A 22 44.07 -43.33 -40.24
N GLN A 23 44.14 -42.72 -41.44
CA GLN A 23 43.84 -43.27 -42.80
C GLN A 23 42.36 -43.68 -42.99
N SER A 24 41.63 -43.50 -44.10
CA SER A 24 41.69 -42.79 -45.41
C SER A 24 40.42 -43.30 -46.14
N THR A 25 39.69 -42.46 -46.90
CA THR A 25 39.27 -42.76 -48.30
C THR A 25 38.40 -41.62 -48.86
N MET A 26 38.90 -41.00 -49.94
CA MET A 26 38.18 -40.12 -50.86
C MET A 26 37.29 -40.93 -51.82
N ARG A 27 36.16 -40.34 -52.26
CA ARG A 27 35.62 -40.42 -53.62
C ARG A 27 34.75 -39.18 -53.92
N ALA A 28 35.12 -38.42 -54.94
CA ALA A 28 34.27 -37.48 -55.70
C ALA A 28 33.79 -38.21 -57.00
N PRO A 29 33.03 -37.62 -57.95
CA PRO A 29 32.40 -36.28 -58.07
C PRO A 29 30.94 -36.31 -58.64
N LEU A 30 30.26 -35.15 -58.77
CA LEU A 30 29.69 -34.63 -60.05
C LEU A 30 28.91 -33.30 -59.83
N LEU A 31 29.22 -32.31 -60.67
CA LEU A 31 28.54 -31.02 -60.81
C LEU A 31 27.30 -31.14 -61.71
N LEU A 32 26.21 -30.44 -61.35
CA LEU A 32 25.19 -29.99 -62.28
C LEU A 32 24.85 -28.52 -61.98
N LEU A 33 25.11 -27.66 -62.96
CA LEU A 33 24.70 -26.25 -62.97
C LEU A 33 23.18 -26.18 -63.23
N GLY A 34 22.44 -25.57 -62.30
CA GLY A 34 21.08 -25.08 -62.52
C GLY A 34 21.08 -23.56 -62.37
N ALA A 35 20.85 -22.84 -63.47
CA ALA A 35 20.66 -21.40 -63.48
C ALA A 35 19.32 -21.04 -62.82
N LEU A 36 19.35 -20.22 -61.77
CA LEU A 36 18.17 -19.58 -61.19
C LEU A 36 18.37 -18.07 -61.23
N THR A 37 17.46 -17.42 -61.95
CA THR A 37 17.34 -15.98 -62.16
C THR A 37 17.10 -15.25 -60.82
N LEU A 38 17.95 -14.28 -60.48
CA LEU A 38 17.64 -13.33 -59.40
C LEU A 38 16.52 -12.38 -59.86
N SER A 39 15.33 -12.55 -59.29
CA SER A 39 14.31 -11.50 -59.26
C SER A 39 14.56 -10.62 -58.04
N SER A 40 14.97 -9.37 -58.27
CA SER A 40 15.09 -8.36 -57.22
C SER A 40 13.72 -8.01 -56.65
N ALA A 41 13.35 -8.62 -55.53
CA ALA A 41 12.24 -8.13 -54.71
C ALA A 41 12.73 -6.86 -53.99
N HIS A 42 12.22 -5.69 -54.41
CA HIS A 42 12.30 -4.47 -53.61
C HIS A 42 11.58 -4.74 -52.28
N GLN A 43 12.34 -4.93 -51.22
CA GLN A 43 11.82 -4.79 -49.86
C GLN A 43 11.61 -3.29 -49.65
N THR A 44 10.37 -2.83 -49.85
CA THR A 44 9.91 -1.58 -49.24
C THR A 44 10.05 -1.77 -47.72
N PRO A 45 10.84 -0.95 -47.01
CA PRO A 45 10.91 -1.05 -45.56
C PRO A 45 9.51 -0.79 -45.02
N PHE A 46 8.94 -1.79 -44.34
CA PHE A 46 7.79 -1.55 -43.48
C PHE A 46 8.25 -0.50 -42.45
N LEU A 47 7.74 0.72 -42.59
CA LEU A 47 7.72 1.70 -41.52
C LEU A 47 6.84 1.11 -40.42
N THR A 48 7.42 0.29 -39.55
CA THR A 48 6.86 0.09 -38.21
C THR A 48 6.77 1.48 -37.59
N PRO A 49 5.61 1.90 -37.03
CA PRO A 49 5.58 3.07 -36.18
C PRO A 49 6.70 2.91 -35.16
N THR A 50 7.67 3.82 -35.16
CA THR A 50 8.75 3.84 -34.16
C THR A 50 8.09 3.75 -32.81
N ALA A 51 8.35 2.66 -32.08
CA ALA A 51 7.77 2.47 -30.76
C ALA A 51 8.05 3.73 -29.92
N PRO A 52 7.05 4.25 -29.19
CA PRO A 52 7.23 5.48 -28.43
C PRO A 52 8.37 5.29 -27.43
N ASN A 53 9.17 6.34 -27.27
CA ASN A 53 10.33 6.35 -26.41
C ASN A 53 9.90 6.13 -24.94
N PRO A 54 10.32 5.03 -24.28
CA PRO A 54 9.83 4.69 -22.96
C PRO A 54 10.26 5.68 -21.87
N LEU A 55 11.33 6.47 -22.09
CA LEU A 55 11.73 7.55 -21.17
C LEU A 55 10.68 8.66 -21.10
N LEU A 56 10.07 8.99 -22.25
CA LEU A 56 9.08 10.05 -22.38
C LEU A 56 7.63 9.56 -22.27
N THR A 57 7.43 8.25 -22.13
CA THR A 57 6.09 7.66 -22.05
C THR A 57 5.72 7.43 -20.58
N PRO A 58 4.84 8.24 -19.98
CA PRO A 58 4.37 8.00 -18.62
C PRO A 58 3.50 6.74 -18.53
N PRO A 59 3.19 6.25 -17.33
CA PRO A 59 2.28 5.12 -17.14
C PRO A 59 0.90 5.41 -17.75
N HIS A 60 0.25 4.37 -18.26
CA HIS A 60 -1.12 4.49 -18.76
C HIS A 60 -2.05 5.03 -17.64
N PRO A 61 -2.97 5.98 -17.91
CA PRO A 61 -3.86 6.54 -16.89
C PRO A 61 -4.68 5.48 -16.13
N ASP A 62 -5.13 4.43 -16.83
CA ASP A 62 -5.88 3.32 -16.22
C ASP A 62 -5.00 2.27 -15.52
N SER A 63 -3.69 2.47 -15.45
CA SER A 63 -2.77 1.55 -14.78
C SER A 63 -3.04 1.53 -13.27
N THR A 64 -3.27 0.34 -12.73
CA THR A 64 -3.55 0.16 -11.29
C THR A 64 -2.34 -0.35 -10.50
N HIS A 65 -1.20 -0.55 -11.15
CA HIS A 65 -0.01 -1.14 -10.54
C HIS A 65 0.48 -0.38 -9.30
N ALA A 66 0.50 0.95 -9.33
CA ALA A 66 0.85 1.76 -8.16
C ALA A 66 -0.16 1.60 -7.00
N PHE A 67 -1.46 1.48 -7.30
CA PHE A 67 -2.48 1.23 -6.28
C PHE A 67 -2.33 -0.16 -5.64
N VAL A 68 -2.05 -1.18 -6.45
CA VAL A 68 -1.71 -2.53 -5.95
C VAL A 68 -0.46 -2.44 -5.08
N PHE A 69 0.60 -1.76 -5.55
CA PHE A 69 1.84 -1.60 -4.81
C PHE A 69 1.57 -1.02 -3.41
N ASN A 70 0.87 0.11 -3.37
CA ASN A 70 0.55 0.82 -2.14
C ASN A 70 -0.32 0.03 -1.19
N THR A 71 -1.28 -0.73 -1.73
CA THR A 71 -2.17 -1.55 -0.89
C THR A 71 -1.38 -2.65 -0.21
N LEU A 72 -0.54 -3.34 -0.95
CA LEU A 72 0.23 -4.46 -0.45
C LEU A 72 1.35 -4.03 0.50
N SER A 73 1.98 -2.88 0.26
CA SER A 73 2.97 -2.32 1.19
C SER A 73 2.35 -1.79 2.49
N SER A 74 1.01 -1.70 2.56
CA SER A 74 0.26 -1.14 3.68
C SER A 74 -0.46 -2.19 4.53
N LEU A 75 -0.43 -3.47 4.12
CA LEU A 75 -1.15 -4.53 4.83
C LEU A 75 -0.72 -4.57 6.30
N LEU A 76 -1.69 -4.77 7.19
CA LEU A 76 -1.48 -4.84 8.63
C LEU A 76 -0.79 -3.60 9.25
N SER A 77 -0.88 -2.43 8.60
CA SER A 77 -0.32 -1.17 9.09
C SER A 77 -1.42 -0.14 9.38
N PHE A 78 -1.37 0.47 10.56
CA PHE A 78 -2.39 1.39 11.06
C PHE A 78 -2.51 2.67 10.23
N TRP A 79 -1.43 3.46 10.08
CA TRP A 79 -1.51 4.76 9.40
C TRP A 79 -1.95 4.69 7.94
N PRO A 80 -1.37 3.81 7.11
CA PRO A 80 -1.81 3.67 5.74
C PRO A 80 -3.28 3.28 5.60
N ASN A 81 -3.76 2.37 6.45
CA ASN A 81 -5.15 1.91 6.44
C ASN A 81 -6.11 2.99 6.98
N THR A 82 -5.69 3.82 7.93
CA THR A 82 -6.51 4.97 8.38
C THR A 82 -6.59 6.07 7.31
N ARG A 83 -5.49 6.30 6.57
CA ARG A 83 -5.47 7.27 5.47
C ARG A 83 -6.30 6.79 4.28
N TYR A 84 -6.14 5.53 3.88
CA TYR A 84 -6.93 4.89 2.82
C TYR A 84 -7.92 3.90 3.44
N ARG A 85 -9.02 4.43 3.99
CA ARG A 85 -10.00 3.65 4.75
C ARG A 85 -10.66 2.54 3.95
N ASN A 86 -10.94 2.80 2.67
CA ASN A 86 -11.59 1.84 1.80
C ASN A 86 -10.60 0.73 1.44
N GLY A 87 -10.86 -0.47 1.93
CA GLY A 87 -10.10 -1.67 1.58
C GLY A 87 -10.31 -2.08 0.12
N HIS A 88 -9.24 -2.51 -0.54
CA HIS A 88 -9.25 -2.98 -1.92
C HIS A 88 -8.59 -4.35 -2.11
N THR A 89 -8.19 -5.02 -1.03
CA THR A 89 -7.51 -6.32 -1.08
C THR A 89 -8.00 -7.24 0.04
N ILE A 90 -8.32 -8.47 -0.34
CA ILE A 90 -8.71 -9.53 0.58
C ILE A 90 -7.59 -10.57 0.59
N VAL A 91 -7.09 -10.92 1.78
CA VAL A 91 -5.93 -11.80 1.92
C VAL A 91 -6.22 -12.92 2.92
N PRO A 92 -6.15 -14.20 2.53
CA PRO A 92 -6.14 -15.30 3.49
C PRO A 92 -4.91 -15.18 4.40
N GLY A 93 -5.05 -15.54 5.67
CA GLY A 93 -3.94 -15.51 6.60
C GLY A 93 -4.12 -16.51 7.74
N THR A 94 -3.13 -16.53 8.62
CA THR A 94 -3.16 -17.36 9.82
C THR A 94 -2.72 -16.60 11.05
N ILE A 95 -3.25 -17.00 12.21
CA ILE A 95 -2.77 -16.57 13.53
C ILE A 95 -2.04 -17.76 14.15
N PRO A 96 -0.72 -17.68 14.39
CA PRO A 96 0.05 -18.80 14.91
C PRO A 96 -0.39 -19.25 16.31
N ALA A 97 -0.14 -20.53 16.62
CA ALA A 97 -0.22 -21.02 17.99
C ALA A 97 0.73 -20.22 18.90
N GLY A 98 0.31 -19.99 20.15
CA GLY A 98 1.00 -19.11 21.10
C GLY A 98 0.47 -17.68 21.14
N THR A 99 -0.45 -17.31 20.24
CA THR A 99 -1.02 -15.96 20.21
C THR A 99 -2.13 -15.79 21.24
N PHE A 100 -2.11 -14.68 21.98
CA PHE A 100 -3.21 -14.28 22.86
C PHE A 100 -4.24 -13.45 22.09
N LEU A 101 -5.52 -13.73 22.34
CA LEU A 101 -6.66 -12.93 21.91
C LEU A 101 -7.44 -12.46 23.14
N TYR A 102 -7.89 -11.21 23.12
CA TYR A 102 -8.54 -10.56 24.26
C TYR A 102 -9.96 -10.15 23.92
N HIS A 103 -10.91 -10.47 24.80
CA HIS A 103 -12.33 -10.15 24.64
C HIS A 103 -12.84 -9.43 25.89
N GLY A 104 -13.24 -8.17 25.72
CA GLY A 104 -13.98 -7.42 26.73
C GLY A 104 -15.48 -7.67 26.59
N THR A 105 -16.20 -7.80 27.70
CA THR A 105 -17.65 -7.99 27.72
C THR A 105 -18.25 -7.51 29.04
N SER A 106 -19.57 -7.35 29.07
CA SER A 106 -20.34 -7.05 30.29
C SER A 106 -20.77 -8.31 31.06
N THR A 107 -20.49 -9.51 30.53
CA THR A 107 -20.98 -10.78 31.10
C THR A 107 -19.85 -11.74 31.42
N HIS A 108 -19.98 -12.50 32.52
CA HIS A 108 -19.03 -13.57 32.86
C HIS A 108 -19.43 -14.89 32.19
N ALA A 109 -19.48 -14.90 30.87
CA ALA A 109 -19.77 -16.08 30.07
C ALA A 109 -18.90 -16.11 28.82
N ILE A 110 -18.38 -17.29 28.47
CA ILE A 110 -17.72 -17.49 27.19
C ILE A 110 -18.80 -17.35 26.10
N PRO A 111 -18.60 -16.50 25.08
CA PRO A 111 -19.59 -16.32 24.02
C PRO A 111 -20.00 -17.64 23.35
N SER A 112 -21.30 -17.85 23.20
CA SER A 112 -21.86 -18.97 22.42
C SER A 112 -22.10 -18.60 20.96
N THR A 113 -21.93 -17.33 20.61
CA THR A 113 -22.10 -16.76 19.27
C THR A 113 -20.78 -16.15 18.79
N PRO A 114 -20.63 -15.90 17.48
CA PRO A 114 -19.53 -15.10 16.96
C PRO A 114 -19.45 -13.74 17.67
N GLU A 115 -18.23 -13.33 18.03
CA GLU A 115 -17.96 -12.13 18.84
C GLU A 115 -16.57 -11.57 18.50
N TRP A 116 -16.30 -10.33 18.92
CA TRP A 116 -15.04 -9.64 18.65
C TRP A 116 -13.95 -9.95 19.67
N THR A 117 -12.73 -10.12 19.17
CA THR A 117 -11.52 -10.18 19.99
C THR A 117 -10.50 -9.18 19.44
N ALA A 118 -9.56 -8.76 20.27
CA ALA A 118 -8.43 -7.94 19.86
C ALA A 118 -7.12 -8.68 20.09
N LEU A 119 -6.08 -8.21 19.39
CA LEU A 119 -4.71 -8.65 19.61
C LEU A 119 -4.05 -7.90 20.78
N ASP A 120 -4.52 -6.70 21.10
CA ASP A 120 -4.02 -5.90 22.23
C ASP A 120 -5.05 -5.86 23.37
N ALA A 121 -4.57 -6.09 24.59
CA ALA A 121 -5.42 -6.11 25.77
C ALA A 121 -6.08 -4.73 25.97
N GLU A 122 -5.32 -3.64 25.80
CA GLU A 122 -5.78 -2.27 25.93
C GLU A 122 -6.90 -1.95 24.95
N PHE A 123 -6.81 -2.44 23.71
CA PHE A 123 -7.84 -2.21 22.70
C PHE A 123 -9.14 -2.96 23.03
N SER A 124 -9.04 -4.21 23.51
CA SER A 124 -10.21 -5.04 23.81
C SER A 124 -11.15 -4.45 24.88
N TYR A 125 -10.69 -3.45 25.65
CA TYR A 125 -11.56 -2.74 26.59
C TYR A 125 -12.68 -1.97 25.91
N ILE A 126 -12.57 -1.65 24.62
CA ILE A 126 -13.65 -1.01 23.86
C ILE A 126 -14.87 -1.92 23.71
N PHE A 127 -14.68 -3.25 23.75
CA PHE A 127 -15.75 -4.25 23.69
C PHE A 127 -16.43 -4.46 25.05
N CYS A 128 -15.84 -3.96 26.13
CA CYS A 128 -16.54 -3.83 27.38
C CYS A 128 -17.69 -2.86 27.13
N HIS A 129 -18.90 -3.36 26.85
CA HIS A 129 -20.07 -2.52 26.74
C HIS A 129 -20.21 -1.74 28.05
N ALA A 130 -19.70 -0.50 28.07
CA ALA A 130 -19.74 0.34 29.23
C ALA A 130 -21.21 0.52 29.57
N GLN A 131 -21.63 -0.12 30.66
CA GLN A 131 -22.87 0.05 31.38
C GLN A 131 -24.01 0.67 30.55
N ARG A 132 -24.99 -0.14 30.15
CA ARG A 132 -26.34 0.37 29.92
C ARG A 132 -26.67 1.34 31.07
N PRO A 133 -27.33 2.48 30.82
CA PRO A 133 -27.87 3.32 31.88
C PRO A 133 -28.93 2.48 32.62
N GLY A 134 -28.48 1.81 33.67
CA GLY A 134 -29.23 0.90 34.50
C GLY A 134 -28.68 0.98 35.93
N PRO A 135 -29.47 0.62 36.94
CA PRO A 135 -29.02 0.69 38.32
C PRO A 135 -27.71 -0.09 38.46
N PRO A 136 -26.73 0.42 39.23
CA PRO A 136 -25.45 -0.25 39.40
C PRO A 136 -25.70 -1.69 39.82
N SER A 137 -25.41 -2.64 38.94
CA SER A 137 -25.32 -4.03 39.34
C SER A 137 -24.17 -4.12 40.33
N ASP A 138 -24.36 -4.84 41.44
CA ASP A 138 -23.47 -4.86 42.60
C ASP A 138 -22.00 -5.29 42.32
N ASN A 139 -21.64 -5.63 41.08
CA ASN A 139 -20.27 -5.98 40.64
C ASN A 139 -19.83 -5.18 39.39
N GLY A 140 -19.76 -3.85 39.48
CA GLY A 140 -19.20 -3.03 38.39
C GLY A 140 -17.82 -3.49 37.89
N GLY A 141 -17.51 -3.24 36.61
CA GLY A 141 -16.23 -3.62 35.99
C GLY A 141 -16.38 -4.05 34.52
N CYS A 142 -15.28 -4.50 33.91
CA CYS A 142 -15.27 -5.16 32.61
C CYS A 142 -14.82 -6.61 32.77
N TRP A 143 -15.66 -7.54 32.33
CA TRP A 143 -15.27 -8.94 32.21
C TRP A 143 -14.35 -9.10 31.00
N HIS A 144 -13.12 -9.53 31.27
CA HIS A 144 -12.04 -9.63 30.30
C HIS A 144 -11.58 -11.07 30.18
N LEU A 145 -11.89 -11.68 29.04
CA LEU A 145 -11.55 -13.04 28.67
C LEU A 145 -10.26 -13.03 27.84
N THR A 146 -9.22 -13.71 28.32
CA THR A 146 -8.01 -13.97 27.53
C THR A 146 -8.05 -15.40 27.00
N LEU A 147 -7.89 -15.53 25.69
CA LEU A 147 -7.81 -16.78 24.96
C LEU A 147 -6.39 -17.00 24.45
N LEU A 148 -5.90 -18.22 24.55
CA LEU A 148 -4.66 -18.67 23.92
C LEU A 148 -5.00 -19.51 22.68
N ALA A 149 -4.47 -19.12 21.53
CA ALA A 149 -4.43 -19.99 20.35
C ALA A 149 -3.45 -21.14 20.61
N VAL A 150 -3.96 -22.36 20.82
CA VAL A 150 -3.13 -23.56 21.02
C VAL A 150 -2.82 -24.27 19.70
N ARG A 151 -3.50 -23.85 18.62
CA ARG A 151 -3.24 -24.24 17.24
C ARG A 151 -3.33 -23.01 16.35
N GLU A 152 -2.81 -23.14 15.13
CA GLU A 152 -2.96 -22.10 14.11
C GLU A 152 -4.45 -21.87 13.82
N LEU A 153 -4.87 -20.60 13.78
CA LEU A 153 -6.22 -20.18 13.38
C LEU A 153 -6.20 -19.71 11.94
N LYS A 154 -7.16 -20.14 11.14
CA LYS A 154 -7.34 -19.68 9.76
C LYS A 154 -8.20 -18.42 9.74
N VAL A 155 -7.68 -17.36 9.15
CA VAL A 155 -8.39 -16.08 9.10
C VAL A 155 -8.45 -15.52 7.69
N LEU A 156 -9.42 -14.64 7.44
CA LEU A 156 -9.49 -13.83 6.23
C LEU A 156 -9.34 -12.35 6.60
N TYR A 157 -8.36 -11.67 6.01
CA TYR A 157 -8.08 -10.26 6.27
C TYR A 157 -8.72 -9.36 5.22
N PHE A 158 -9.39 -8.31 5.68
CA PHE A 158 -9.85 -7.18 4.87
C PHE A 158 -8.95 -5.97 5.15
N ASP A 159 -8.25 -5.46 4.13
CA ASP A 159 -7.39 -4.29 4.26
C ASP A 159 -8.18 -2.98 4.48
N GLY A 160 -7.44 -1.87 4.60
CA GLY A 160 -8.04 -0.58 4.95
C GLY A 160 -8.55 -0.54 6.39
N ALA A 161 -9.37 0.46 6.70
CA ALA A 161 -10.03 0.60 7.99
C ALA A 161 -11.36 -0.16 7.98
N SER A 162 -11.32 -1.45 7.65
CA SER A 162 -12.48 -2.31 7.37
C SER A 162 -13.42 -2.61 8.54
N ALA A 163 -13.18 -2.03 9.71
CA ALA A 163 -14.09 -2.00 10.84
C ALA A 163 -14.63 -0.58 11.15
N ASP A 164 -14.23 0.44 10.38
CA ASP A 164 -14.80 1.77 10.49
C ASP A 164 -16.24 1.76 9.95
N LYS A 165 -17.18 2.29 10.74
CA LYS A 165 -18.59 2.45 10.39
C LYS A 165 -18.76 3.72 9.54
N VAL A 166 -17.98 3.79 8.47
CA VAL A 166 -17.99 4.84 7.45
C VAL A 166 -18.22 4.22 6.09
N PHE A 167 -18.86 4.96 5.19
CA PHE A 167 -19.15 4.50 3.84
C PHE A 167 -17.86 4.13 3.09
N GLY A 168 -17.85 2.94 2.47
CA GLY A 168 -16.71 2.42 1.71
C GLY A 168 -15.79 1.49 2.47
N ALA A 169 -15.57 1.71 3.77
CA ALA A 169 -14.71 0.87 4.58
C ALA A 169 -15.21 -0.59 4.66
N LEU A 170 -16.52 -0.79 4.67
CA LEU A 170 -17.18 -2.09 4.81
C LEU A 170 -17.48 -2.79 3.47
N ASP A 171 -17.20 -2.14 2.32
CA ASP A 171 -17.64 -2.61 1.00
C ASP A 171 -17.18 -4.06 0.70
N ALA A 172 -15.91 -4.37 0.94
CA ALA A 172 -15.32 -5.64 0.57
C ALA A 172 -15.98 -6.84 1.28
N GLN A 173 -16.29 -6.70 2.57
CA GLN A 173 -16.98 -7.73 3.34
C GLN A 173 -18.49 -7.78 3.00
N ASP A 174 -19.12 -6.64 2.72
CA ASP A 174 -20.55 -6.58 2.39
C ASP A 174 -20.87 -7.23 1.05
N LEU A 175 -19.94 -7.17 0.08
CA LEU A 175 -20.06 -7.88 -1.20
C LEU A 175 -20.17 -9.41 -1.04
N ILE A 176 -19.57 -9.95 0.02
CA ILE A 176 -19.61 -11.38 0.34
C ILE A 176 -20.98 -11.76 0.92
N VAL A 177 -21.46 -11.03 1.93
CA VAL A 177 -22.58 -11.50 2.77
C VAL A 177 -23.96 -10.89 2.47
N TYR A 178 -24.00 -9.71 1.86
CA TYR A 178 -25.25 -9.06 1.44
C TYR A 178 -25.46 -9.10 -0.07
N GLY A 179 -24.43 -9.50 -0.81
CA GLY A 179 -24.34 -9.46 -2.25
C GLY A 179 -25.52 -10.04 -3.07
N GLU A 180 -26.21 -11.09 -2.59
CA GLU A 180 -27.38 -11.68 -3.29
C GLU A 180 -28.70 -10.94 -2.96
N GLU A 181 -28.76 -10.34 -1.77
CA GLU A 181 -29.85 -9.48 -1.31
C GLU A 181 -29.73 -8.05 -1.84
N TYR A 182 -28.70 -7.75 -2.64
CA TYR A 182 -28.66 -6.58 -3.50
C TYR A 182 -29.71 -6.70 -4.61
N GLY A 183 -30.97 -6.56 -4.21
CA GLY A 183 -31.89 -5.74 -4.97
C GLY A 183 -31.27 -4.36 -5.04
N TRP A 184 -30.54 -4.10 -6.13
CA TRP A 184 -30.35 -2.73 -6.58
C TRP A 184 -31.75 -2.16 -6.77
N ASP A 185 -32.24 -1.44 -5.77
CA ASP A 185 -33.53 -0.75 -5.82
C ASP A 185 -33.43 0.57 -6.60
N GLY A 186 -32.24 0.85 -7.15
CA GLY A 186 -31.93 2.09 -7.86
C GLY A 186 -31.53 3.24 -6.95
N SER A 187 -31.35 3.01 -5.64
CA SER A 187 -30.84 4.04 -4.72
C SER A 187 -29.31 3.93 -4.54
N ASP A 188 -28.64 5.07 -4.74
CA ASP A 188 -27.20 5.26 -4.57
C ASP A 188 -26.81 5.45 -3.08
N GLU A 189 -27.54 4.84 -2.14
CA GLU A 189 -27.31 5.08 -0.71
C GLU A 189 -26.92 3.80 0.01
N ASP A 190 -25.73 3.83 0.61
CA ASP A 190 -25.41 2.95 1.72
C ASP A 190 -26.43 3.26 2.83
N THR A 191 -27.26 2.30 3.20
CA THR A 191 -28.23 2.54 4.27
C THR A 191 -27.50 2.62 5.60
N VAL A 192 -27.85 3.62 6.40
CA VAL A 192 -27.27 3.81 7.74
C VAL A 192 -27.39 2.53 8.55
N GLU A 193 -28.54 1.88 8.47
CA GLU A 193 -28.86 0.64 9.17
C GLU A 193 -27.84 -0.47 8.85
N ARG A 194 -27.42 -0.61 7.59
CA ARG A 194 -26.46 -1.65 7.19
C ARG A 194 -25.07 -1.39 7.76
N VAL A 195 -24.64 -0.14 7.82
CA VAL A 195 -23.35 0.24 8.41
C VAL A 195 -23.26 -0.19 9.88
N TRP A 196 -24.39 -0.22 10.61
CA TRP A 196 -24.45 -0.64 12.02
C TRP A 196 -24.79 -2.13 12.23
N ASP A 197 -25.05 -2.89 11.17
CA ASP A 197 -25.48 -4.30 11.25
C ASP A 197 -24.30 -5.28 11.49
N GLU A 198 -23.40 -4.91 12.39
CA GLU A 198 -22.16 -5.62 12.71
C GLU A 198 -22.38 -7.07 13.20
N PRO A 199 -23.31 -7.35 14.14
CA PRO A 199 -23.56 -8.72 14.60
C PRO A 199 -24.06 -9.65 13.48
N GLU A 200 -24.97 -9.16 12.63
CA GLU A 200 -25.52 -9.95 11.53
C GLU A 200 -24.49 -10.16 10.42
N ARG A 201 -23.71 -9.12 10.09
CA ARG A 201 -22.58 -9.22 9.16
C ARG A 201 -21.62 -10.30 9.60
N LEU A 202 -21.21 -10.29 10.86
CA LEU A 202 -20.33 -11.30 11.43
C LEU A 202 -20.98 -12.70 11.37
N ARG A 203 -22.25 -12.83 11.78
CA ARG A 203 -22.96 -14.11 11.72
C ARG A 203 -23.01 -14.68 10.30
N ARG A 204 -23.26 -13.83 9.29
CA ARG A 204 -23.27 -14.22 7.88
C ARG A 204 -21.87 -14.57 7.37
N LEU A 205 -20.86 -13.82 7.76
CA LEU A 205 -19.46 -14.07 7.40
C LEU A 205 -19.00 -15.42 7.95
N CYS A 206 -19.27 -15.69 9.23
CA CYS A 206 -18.95 -16.98 9.84
C CYS A 206 -19.67 -18.13 9.15
N LYS A 207 -20.97 -17.99 8.89
CA LYS A 207 -21.74 -19.00 8.14
C LYS A 207 -21.18 -19.24 6.73
N TRP A 208 -20.77 -18.18 6.03
CA TRP A 208 -20.13 -18.29 4.72
C TRP A 208 -18.74 -18.95 4.80
N GLY A 209 -17.97 -18.63 5.85
CA GLY A 209 -16.61 -19.11 6.08
C GLY A 209 -16.50 -20.56 6.53
N GLU A 210 -17.60 -21.15 7.05
CA GLU A 210 -17.65 -22.54 7.53
C GLU A 210 -17.13 -23.55 6.50
N LYS A 211 -17.51 -23.40 5.23
CA LYS A 211 -17.08 -24.34 4.16
C LYS A 211 -15.57 -24.34 3.91
N TYR A 212 -14.87 -23.29 4.32
CA TYR A 212 -13.41 -23.18 4.21
C TYR A 212 -12.69 -23.43 5.54
N ALA A 213 -13.45 -23.74 6.61
CA ALA A 213 -12.96 -23.85 7.97
C ALA A 213 -12.21 -22.60 8.44
N LEU A 214 -12.75 -21.41 8.15
CA LEU A 214 -12.25 -20.16 8.74
C LEU A 214 -12.61 -20.10 10.23
N ASP A 215 -11.64 -19.75 11.07
CA ASP A 215 -11.84 -19.51 12.49
C ASP A 215 -12.32 -18.07 12.75
N GLY A 216 -11.99 -17.12 11.86
CA GLY A 216 -12.41 -15.73 11.99
C GLY A 216 -11.97 -14.80 10.87
N PHE A 217 -12.19 -13.50 11.07
CA PHE A 217 -11.93 -12.44 10.10
C PHE A 217 -11.14 -11.31 10.76
N VAL A 218 -10.09 -10.84 10.12
CA VAL A 218 -9.26 -9.74 10.60
C VAL A 218 -9.67 -8.46 9.89
N ARG A 219 -9.79 -7.38 10.64
CA ARG A 219 -10.07 -6.03 10.14
C ARG A 219 -9.52 -4.97 11.09
N MET A 220 -9.56 -3.71 10.67
CA MET A 220 -8.96 -2.61 11.43
C MET A 220 -9.94 -1.47 11.67
N GLN A 221 -9.97 -1.00 12.91
CA GLN A 221 -10.62 0.25 13.31
C GLN A 221 -9.53 1.22 13.83
N SER A 222 -9.55 1.53 15.13
CA SER A 222 -8.45 2.23 15.82
C SER A 222 -7.32 1.29 16.27
N SER A 223 -7.51 -0.04 16.17
CA SER A 223 -6.50 -1.10 16.17
C SER A 223 -7.02 -2.31 15.38
N PHE A 224 -6.24 -3.40 15.30
CA PHE A 224 -6.65 -4.65 14.66
C PHE A 224 -7.54 -5.49 15.58
N GLU A 225 -8.64 -5.98 15.02
CA GLU A 225 -9.56 -6.90 15.67
C GLU A 225 -9.74 -8.18 14.86
N VAL A 226 -10.07 -9.25 15.56
CA VAL A 226 -10.41 -10.55 15.00
C VAL A 226 -11.86 -10.84 15.36
N MET A 227 -12.73 -10.83 14.36
CA MET A 227 -14.09 -11.33 14.51
C MET A 227 -14.05 -12.85 14.53
N LEU A 228 -14.25 -13.45 15.70
CA LEU A 228 -14.04 -14.86 15.96
C LEU A 228 -15.36 -15.62 15.84
N CYS A 229 -15.37 -16.71 15.07
CA CYS A 229 -16.60 -17.44 14.77
C CYS A 229 -17.01 -18.45 15.85
N ASN A 230 -16.05 -18.99 16.61
CA ASN A 230 -16.33 -20.01 17.63
C ASN A 230 -15.34 -19.95 18.80
N PHE A 231 -15.77 -19.39 19.93
CA PHE A 231 -14.99 -19.30 21.16
C PHE A 231 -14.79 -20.66 21.85
N ALA A 232 -15.64 -21.65 21.55
CA ALA A 232 -15.50 -23.02 22.03
C ALA A 232 -14.66 -23.91 21.10
N SER A 233 -13.98 -23.31 20.11
CA SER A 233 -13.10 -24.05 19.20
C SER A 233 -12.00 -24.78 19.98
N PRO A 234 -11.68 -26.06 19.65
CA PRO A 234 -10.57 -26.77 20.25
C PRO A 234 -9.19 -26.18 19.90
N SER A 235 -9.13 -25.18 19.00
CA SER A 235 -7.91 -24.43 18.71
C SER A 235 -7.64 -23.30 19.71
N LEU A 236 -8.56 -23.04 20.62
CA LEU A 236 -8.48 -21.98 21.62
C LEU A 236 -8.56 -22.56 23.04
N THR A 237 -7.93 -21.90 23.99
CA THR A 237 -8.05 -22.22 25.42
C THR A 237 -8.23 -20.93 26.22
N PRO A 238 -9.33 -20.78 26.97
CA PRO A 238 -9.46 -19.72 27.96
C PRO A 238 -8.38 -19.87 29.04
N ILE A 239 -7.52 -18.88 29.19
CA ILE A 239 -6.46 -18.88 30.22
C ILE A 239 -6.78 -17.98 31.40
N SER A 240 -7.63 -16.96 31.19
CA SER A 240 -8.10 -16.09 32.24
C SER A 240 -9.47 -15.51 31.88
N PHE A 241 -10.30 -15.29 32.89
CA PHE A 241 -11.55 -14.54 32.76
C PHE A 241 -11.73 -13.70 34.02
N LEU A 242 -11.35 -12.42 33.94
CA LEU A 242 -11.20 -11.55 35.10
C LEU A 242 -12.21 -10.40 35.02
N ASN A 243 -12.74 -9.97 36.16
CA ASN A 243 -13.46 -8.72 36.26
C ASN A 243 -12.46 -7.59 36.54
N LEU A 244 -12.12 -6.82 35.52
CA LEU A 244 -11.14 -5.75 35.56
C LEU A 244 -11.80 -4.39 35.78
N VAL A 245 -11.01 -3.40 36.17
CA VAL A 245 -11.49 -2.02 36.37
C VAL A 245 -11.95 -1.46 35.01
N SER A 246 -13.21 -1.02 34.91
CA SER A 246 -13.68 -0.31 33.72
C SER A 246 -13.09 1.10 33.71
N GLY A 247 -12.17 1.37 32.78
CA GLY A 247 -11.58 2.70 32.57
C GLY A 247 -12.49 3.69 31.82
N LEU A 248 -13.57 3.20 31.21
CA LEU A 248 -14.63 4.01 30.60
C LEU A 248 -15.77 4.14 31.61
N GLN A 249 -15.57 4.94 32.66
CA GLN A 249 -16.69 5.32 33.52
C GLN A 249 -17.56 6.28 32.73
N SER A 250 -18.77 5.85 32.37
CA SER A 250 -19.80 6.79 31.95
C SER A 250 -20.01 7.75 33.12
N PRO A 251 -19.92 9.09 32.94
CA PRO A 251 -20.14 10.01 34.03
C PRO A 251 -21.48 9.65 34.66
N ALA A 252 -21.45 9.37 35.97
CA ALA A 252 -22.62 9.01 36.73
C ALA A 252 -23.75 9.97 36.37
N SER A 253 -24.92 9.42 36.07
CA SER A 253 -26.14 10.15 35.76
C SER A 253 -26.53 11.09 36.91
N HIS A 254 -25.83 12.22 36.99
CA HIS A 254 -26.31 13.41 37.65
C HIS A 254 -27.05 14.20 36.58
N ASN A 255 -28.24 14.69 36.92
CA ASN A 255 -29.08 15.54 36.08
C ASN A 255 -28.32 16.83 35.71
N VAL A 256 -27.40 16.76 34.75
CA VAL A 256 -26.71 17.91 34.19
C VAL A 256 -27.54 18.35 32.99
N SER A 257 -28.11 19.55 33.11
CA SER A 257 -28.75 20.28 32.02
C SER A 257 -27.90 20.18 30.75
N LEU A 258 -28.52 19.75 29.63
CA LEU A 258 -27.94 19.58 28.28
C LEU A 258 -27.50 20.91 27.63
N SER A 259 -27.00 21.87 28.40
CA SER A 259 -26.63 23.20 27.92
C SER A 259 -25.19 23.31 27.43
N GLN A 260 -24.27 22.40 27.80
CA GLN A 260 -22.94 22.27 27.18
C GLN A 260 -22.42 20.83 27.41
N PRO A 261 -21.81 20.15 26.42
CA PRO A 261 -21.07 18.92 26.70
C PRO A 261 -19.82 19.28 27.50
N ASP A 262 -19.80 18.92 28.79
CA ASP A 262 -18.59 19.02 29.60
C ASP A 262 -17.47 18.21 28.92
N ALA A 263 -16.28 18.80 28.79
CA ALA A 263 -15.15 18.10 28.21
C ALA A 263 -14.85 16.82 29.02
N PRO A 264 -14.53 15.69 28.37
CA PRO A 264 -14.22 14.45 29.10
C PRO A 264 -13.08 14.69 30.10
N ASP A 265 -13.19 14.08 31.29
CA ASP A 265 -12.15 14.22 32.30
C ASP A 265 -10.82 13.60 31.84
N GLN A 266 -9.72 14.04 32.45
CA GLN A 266 -8.37 13.61 32.06
C GLN A 266 -8.14 12.10 32.17
N THR A 267 -8.82 11.41 33.10
CA THR A 267 -8.70 9.96 33.30
C THR A 267 -9.34 9.21 32.14
N THR A 268 -10.56 9.62 31.76
CA THR A 268 -11.26 9.08 30.59
C THR A 268 -10.44 9.28 29.31
N LEU A 269 -9.83 10.45 29.13
CA LEU A 269 -8.94 10.74 28.01
C LEU A 269 -7.68 9.85 28.00
N ILE A 270 -7.09 9.57 29.16
CA ILE A 270 -5.92 8.67 29.28
C ILE A 270 -6.28 7.23 28.89
N HIS A 271 -7.42 6.71 29.36
CA HIS A 271 -7.86 5.36 28.99
C HIS A 271 -8.13 5.23 27.50
N LEU A 272 -8.78 6.25 26.92
CA LEU A 272 -9.01 6.32 25.49
C LEU A 272 -7.68 6.34 24.72
N HIS A 273 -6.73 7.16 25.18
CA HIS A 273 -5.41 7.25 24.59
C HIS A 273 -4.68 5.89 24.58
N ARG A 274 -4.78 5.07 25.64
CA ARG A 274 -4.15 3.73 25.65
C ARG A 274 -4.73 2.78 24.61
N GLY A 275 -6.05 2.82 24.41
CA GLY A 275 -6.69 2.10 23.32
C GLY A 275 -6.18 2.56 21.95
N LEU A 276 -6.00 3.87 21.76
CA LEU A 276 -5.49 4.42 20.51
C LEU A 276 -4.00 4.15 20.28
N GLU A 277 -3.21 4.16 21.35
CA GLU A 277 -1.78 3.87 21.33
C GLU A 277 -1.54 2.47 20.78
N SER A 278 -2.38 1.48 21.17
CA SER A 278 -2.28 0.10 20.71
C SER A 278 -2.29 -0.04 19.18
N GLY A 279 -3.26 0.57 18.48
CA GLY A 279 -3.28 0.52 17.02
C GLY A 279 -2.12 1.31 16.42
N THR A 280 -1.77 2.45 17.00
CA THR A 280 -0.61 3.21 16.50
C THR A 280 0.71 2.45 16.65
N ALA A 281 0.80 1.47 17.55
CA ALA A 281 1.99 0.62 17.71
C ALA A 281 2.27 -0.22 16.45
N HIS A 282 1.23 -0.51 15.65
CA HIS A 282 1.28 -1.42 14.50
C HIS A 282 1.36 -0.66 13.17
N GLY A 283 2.53 -0.13 12.81
CA GLY A 283 2.74 0.52 11.50
C GLY A 283 2.39 2.02 11.47
N SER A 284 2.96 2.77 12.40
CA SER A 284 3.00 4.25 12.44
C SER A 284 4.41 4.75 12.07
N PRO A 285 4.59 5.95 11.50
CA PRO A 285 5.88 6.44 10.99
C PRO A 285 6.94 6.71 12.07
N SER A 286 6.61 6.60 13.35
CA SER A 286 7.64 6.65 14.40
C SER A 286 8.59 5.45 14.26
N THR A 287 9.89 5.71 14.42
CA THR A 287 10.96 4.72 14.30
C THR A 287 10.68 3.45 15.11
N GLY A 288 10.77 2.28 14.46
CA GLY A 288 10.69 0.97 15.11
C GLY A 288 9.29 0.36 15.25
N ARG A 289 8.24 0.99 14.70
CA ARG A 289 6.89 0.41 14.66
C ARG A 289 6.68 -0.40 13.37
N THR A 290 6.49 -1.71 13.53
CA THR A 290 6.26 -2.64 12.41
C THR A 290 4.76 -2.85 12.18
N PRO A 291 4.34 -3.34 11.02
CA PRO A 291 2.99 -3.89 10.84
C PRO A 291 2.68 -4.95 11.92
N GLU A 292 1.40 -5.22 12.15
CA GLU A 292 0.96 -6.27 13.08
C GLU A 292 1.56 -7.62 12.69
N ALA A 293 2.48 -8.12 13.51
CA ALA A 293 3.31 -9.27 13.19
C ALA A 293 2.68 -10.62 13.58
N ARG A 294 1.63 -10.61 14.41
CA ARG A 294 0.97 -11.83 14.91
C ARG A 294 0.03 -12.45 13.87
N ILE A 295 -0.22 -11.78 12.75
CA ILE A 295 -1.03 -12.28 11.64
C ILE A 295 -0.12 -12.52 10.44
N HIS A 296 -0.09 -13.76 9.97
CA HIS A 296 0.70 -14.15 8.80
C HIS A 296 -0.19 -14.21 7.56
N LEU A 297 -0.03 -13.24 6.66
CA LEU A 297 -0.79 -13.20 5.41
C LEU A 297 -0.16 -14.09 4.34
N ASP A 298 -1.02 -14.76 3.57
CA ASP A 298 -0.62 -15.57 2.43
C ASP A 298 -0.66 -14.77 1.12
N TRP A 299 0.50 -14.21 0.75
CA TRP A 299 0.67 -13.40 -0.46
C TRP A 299 0.47 -14.21 -1.76
N THR A 300 0.49 -15.54 -1.69
CA THR A 300 0.33 -16.39 -2.87
C THR A 300 -1.14 -16.52 -3.28
N ARG A 301 -2.08 -16.08 -2.41
CA ARG A 301 -3.52 -16.26 -2.57
C ARG A 301 -4.34 -15.00 -2.26
N LEU A 302 -3.78 -13.81 -2.53
CA LEU A 302 -4.53 -12.56 -2.37
C LEU A 302 -5.44 -12.24 -3.57
N LEU A 303 -6.48 -11.49 -3.30
CA LEU A 303 -7.40 -10.93 -4.28
C LEU A 303 -7.37 -9.40 -4.17
N SER A 304 -7.19 -8.70 -5.29
CA SER A 304 -7.22 -7.24 -5.32
C SER A 304 -8.29 -6.73 -6.28
N PHE A 305 -9.11 -5.78 -5.82
CA PHE A 305 -10.09 -5.06 -6.63
C PHE A 305 -9.45 -4.11 -7.67
N TYR A 306 -8.13 -3.93 -7.58
CA TYR A 306 -7.33 -3.22 -8.57
C TYR A 306 -6.90 -4.10 -9.75
N ASP A 307 -7.14 -5.41 -9.70
CA ASP A 307 -6.95 -6.29 -10.85
C ASP A 307 -8.05 -6.02 -11.89
N THR A 308 -7.71 -5.27 -12.95
CA THR A 308 -8.65 -4.90 -14.01
C THR A 308 -9.07 -6.06 -14.89
N SER A 309 -8.36 -7.19 -14.84
CA SER A 309 -8.75 -8.41 -15.55
C SER A 309 -9.88 -9.16 -14.83
N LEU A 310 -9.93 -9.05 -13.50
CA LEU A 310 -10.99 -9.63 -12.67
C LEU A 310 -12.17 -8.68 -12.48
N PHE A 311 -11.89 -7.38 -12.35
CA PHE A 311 -12.90 -6.36 -12.01
C PHE A 311 -12.93 -5.18 -12.99
N PRO A 312 -13.20 -5.42 -14.28
CA PRO A 312 -13.22 -4.36 -15.30
C PRO A 312 -14.29 -3.29 -15.04
N SER A 313 -15.41 -3.63 -14.39
CA SER A 313 -16.50 -2.67 -14.14
C SER A 313 -16.10 -1.52 -13.19
N LEU A 314 -15.12 -1.77 -12.31
CA LEU A 314 -14.63 -0.78 -11.35
C LEU A 314 -13.77 0.32 -12.00
N VAL A 315 -13.27 0.13 -13.23
CA VAL A 315 -12.42 1.12 -13.93
C VAL A 315 -13.15 2.45 -14.08
N ALA A 316 -14.39 2.41 -14.60
CA ALA A 316 -15.18 3.62 -14.79
C ALA A 316 -15.60 4.27 -13.47
N GLY A 317 -15.83 3.46 -12.42
CA GLY A 317 -16.13 3.93 -11.08
C GLY A 317 -14.99 4.75 -10.47
N ARG A 318 -13.76 4.26 -10.59
CA ARG A 318 -12.55 4.98 -10.14
C ARG A 318 -12.40 6.31 -10.87
N ALA A 319 -12.44 6.30 -12.21
CA ALA A 319 -12.31 7.53 -12.99
C ALA A 319 -13.37 8.60 -12.61
N ARG A 320 -14.61 8.18 -12.33
CA ARG A 320 -15.66 9.09 -11.83
C ARG A 320 -15.36 9.64 -10.45
N ALA A 321 -14.86 8.79 -9.54
CA ALA A 321 -14.51 9.20 -8.17
C ALA A 321 -13.37 10.24 -8.18
N GLU A 322 -12.32 10.00 -8.96
CA GLU A 322 -11.18 10.92 -9.11
C GLU A 322 -11.59 12.26 -9.75
N ALA A 323 -12.44 12.23 -10.78
CA ALA A 323 -12.98 13.44 -11.41
C ALA A 323 -13.82 14.27 -10.43
N LYS A 324 -14.67 13.60 -9.63
CA LYS A 324 -15.50 14.27 -8.60
C LYS A 324 -14.64 14.89 -7.49
N ALA A 325 -13.60 14.18 -7.04
CA ALA A 325 -12.64 14.67 -6.07
C ALA A 325 -11.92 15.92 -6.59
N SER A 326 -11.53 15.92 -7.85
CA SER A 326 -10.86 17.06 -8.49
C SER A 326 -11.76 18.29 -8.66
N ALA A 327 -13.08 18.12 -8.86
CA ALA A 327 -14.02 19.21 -9.14
C ALA A 327 -14.42 20.07 -7.91
N HIS A 328 -14.32 19.55 -6.69
CA HIS A 328 -14.78 20.26 -5.47
C HIS A 328 -13.80 21.30 -4.90
N HIS A 329 -12.68 21.58 -5.58
CA HIS A 329 -11.53 22.26 -4.96
C HIS A 329 -11.00 23.50 -5.71
N THR A 330 -11.80 24.16 -6.55
CA THR A 330 -11.36 25.33 -7.33
C THR A 330 -11.38 26.68 -6.57
N THR A 331 -11.31 26.73 -5.23
CA THR A 331 -11.55 27.99 -4.47
C THR A 331 -10.54 28.39 -3.40
N ASP A 332 -9.38 27.73 -3.23
CA ASP A 332 -8.38 28.20 -2.24
C ASP A 332 -6.94 28.10 -2.78
N ASP A 333 -6.34 29.25 -3.05
CA ASP A 333 -5.12 29.46 -3.85
C ASP A 333 -3.94 29.94 -2.96
N SER A 334 -3.93 29.58 -1.68
CA SER A 334 -2.84 29.93 -0.76
C SER A 334 -1.69 28.92 -0.80
N LEU A 335 -0.46 29.44 -0.88
CA LEU A 335 0.83 28.74 -1.09
C LEU A 335 1.27 27.77 0.03
N THR A 336 0.38 27.36 0.92
CA THR A 336 0.53 26.20 1.82
C THR A 336 0.09 24.89 1.16
N SER A 337 -0.25 24.93 -0.14
CA SER A 337 -1.05 23.93 -0.83
C SER A 337 -0.33 22.67 -1.30
N VAL A 338 1.00 22.52 -1.20
CA VAL A 338 1.65 21.29 -1.70
C VAL A 338 1.61 20.16 -0.67
N LEU A 339 1.82 20.44 0.62
CA LEU A 339 1.55 19.48 1.73
C LEU A 339 0.06 19.09 1.82
N HIS A 340 -0.84 20.01 1.48
CA HIS A 340 -2.27 19.70 1.28
C HIS A 340 -2.56 19.02 -0.07
N ALA A 341 -1.75 19.20 -1.11
CA ALA A 341 -1.83 18.45 -2.37
C ALA A 341 -1.49 16.97 -2.14
N TRP A 342 -0.52 16.68 -1.27
CA TRP A 342 -0.23 15.34 -0.76
C TRP A 342 -1.36 14.75 0.10
N GLN A 343 -2.38 15.53 0.49
CA GLN A 343 -3.59 15.02 1.17
C GLN A 343 -4.74 14.73 0.18
N ARG A 344 -4.59 15.08 -1.11
CA ARG A 344 -5.55 14.78 -2.18
C ARG A 344 -5.43 13.32 -2.59
N THR A 345 -5.97 12.44 -1.78
CA THR A 345 -5.88 10.99 -2.01
C THR A 345 -7.00 10.53 -2.91
N ASN A 346 -6.80 10.59 -4.23
CA ASN A 346 -7.69 9.98 -5.22
C ASN A 346 -8.06 8.53 -4.84
N ARG A 347 -7.06 7.76 -4.38
CA ARG A 347 -7.24 6.39 -3.91
C ARG A 347 -8.23 6.24 -2.76
N GLY A 348 -8.28 7.21 -1.82
CA GLY A 348 -9.20 7.17 -0.69
C GLY A 348 -10.67 7.26 -1.09
N THR A 349 -10.95 7.74 -2.31
CA THR A 349 -12.31 7.85 -2.86
C THR A 349 -12.77 6.61 -3.63
N HIS A 350 -11.86 5.68 -3.93
CA HIS A 350 -12.19 4.47 -4.66
C HIS A 350 -13.10 3.58 -3.79
N ARG A 351 -14.18 3.10 -4.41
CA ARG A 351 -15.20 2.23 -3.83
C ARG A 351 -15.21 0.93 -4.60
N VAL A 352 -15.50 -0.18 -3.91
CA VAL A 352 -15.61 -1.52 -4.55
C VAL A 352 -17.03 -2.05 -4.54
N GLY A 353 -17.93 -1.45 -3.74
CA GLY A 353 -19.35 -1.78 -3.71
C GLY A 353 -20.15 -1.25 -4.91
N VAL A 354 -21.48 -1.20 -4.77
CA VAL A 354 -22.40 -0.68 -5.81
C VAL A 354 -22.06 0.75 -6.22
N LEU A 355 -21.67 1.61 -5.27
CA LEU A 355 -21.23 2.98 -5.57
C LEU A 355 -19.90 3.04 -6.32
N GLY A 356 -19.08 1.98 -6.20
CA GLY A 356 -17.91 1.75 -7.04
C GLY A 356 -18.24 1.30 -8.46
N GLY A 357 -19.50 0.95 -8.74
CA GLY A 357 -19.95 0.47 -10.04
C GLY A 357 -19.65 -1.00 -10.29
N ILE A 358 -19.46 -1.81 -9.24
CA ILE A 358 -19.23 -3.25 -9.42
C ILE A 358 -20.43 -3.92 -10.10
N SER A 359 -20.14 -4.66 -11.17
CA SER A 359 -21.17 -5.40 -11.90
C SER A 359 -21.57 -6.69 -11.18
N ARG A 360 -22.74 -7.23 -11.52
CA ARG A 360 -23.15 -8.57 -11.04
C ARG A 360 -22.13 -9.64 -11.44
N THR A 361 -21.61 -9.58 -12.66
CA THR A 361 -20.61 -10.51 -13.18
C THR A 361 -19.28 -10.41 -12.42
N ASP A 362 -18.84 -9.20 -12.11
CA ASP A 362 -17.62 -8.94 -11.34
C ASP A 362 -17.78 -9.45 -9.91
N ARG A 363 -18.97 -9.33 -9.32
CA ARG A 363 -19.27 -9.93 -8.02
C ARG A 363 -19.30 -11.46 -8.06
N GLU A 364 -19.91 -12.06 -9.08
CA GLU A 364 -19.85 -13.52 -9.27
C GLU A 364 -18.40 -13.98 -9.42
N THR A 365 -17.58 -13.20 -10.12
CA THR A 365 -16.12 -13.41 -10.23
C THR A 365 -15.45 -13.31 -8.86
N LEU A 366 -15.76 -12.30 -8.04
CA LEU A 366 -15.26 -12.20 -6.66
C LEU A 366 -15.54 -13.48 -5.87
N VAL A 367 -16.79 -13.95 -5.85
CA VAL A 367 -17.18 -15.15 -5.09
C VAL A 367 -16.47 -16.40 -5.62
N ALA A 368 -16.38 -16.55 -6.94
CA ALA A 368 -15.68 -17.68 -7.56
C ALA A 368 -14.17 -17.67 -7.29
N GLN A 369 -13.53 -16.50 -7.33
CA GLN A 369 -12.11 -16.36 -7.00
C GLN A 369 -11.85 -16.65 -5.53
N LEU A 370 -12.68 -16.13 -4.61
CA LEU A 370 -12.56 -16.47 -3.18
C LEU A 370 -12.72 -17.97 -2.93
N ASP A 371 -13.66 -18.63 -3.63
CA ASP A 371 -13.83 -20.08 -3.53
C ASP A 371 -12.59 -20.84 -4.00
N ALA A 372 -11.98 -20.43 -5.12
CA ALA A 372 -10.75 -21.01 -5.65
C ALA A 372 -9.52 -20.76 -4.75
N LEU A 373 -9.42 -19.59 -4.12
CA LEU A 373 -8.30 -19.22 -3.26
C LEU A 373 -8.37 -19.90 -1.88
N LEU A 374 -9.58 -20.10 -1.34
CA LEU A 374 -9.78 -20.63 0.00
C LEU A 374 -9.91 -22.16 0.01
N SER A 375 -10.48 -22.76 -1.04
CA SER A 375 -10.67 -24.21 -1.11
C SER A 375 -9.36 -24.97 -1.37
N PRO A 376 -9.07 -26.06 -0.63
CA PRO A 376 -7.94 -26.93 -0.91
C PRO A 376 -8.19 -27.81 -2.16
N PRO A 377 -7.14 -28.31 -2.84
CA PRO A 377 -5.72 -28.11 -2.56
C PRO A 377 -5.20 -26.75 -3.04
N HIS A 378 -4.33 -26.14 -2.24
CA HIS A 378 -3.71 -24.86 -2.60
C HIS A 378 -2.50 -25.07 -3.51
N ALA A 379 -2.38 -24.24 -4.54
CA ALA A 379 -1.18 -24.24 -5.38
C ALA A 379 0.04 -23.85 -4.53
N PRO A 380 1.19 -24.53 -4.70
CA PRO A 380 2.41 -24.12 -4.02
C PRO A 380 2.82 -22.74 -4.54
N GLY A 381 3.10 -21.80 -3.63
CA GLY A 381 3.67 -20.51 -4.00
C GLY A 381 5.10 -20.62 -4.51
N SER A 382 5.59 -19.56 -5.14
CA SER A 382 6.94 -19.52 -5.70
C SER A 382 8.07 -19.51 -4.64
N GLY A 383 7.75 -19.22 -3.38
CA GLY A 383 8.72 -19.04 -2.30
C GLY A 383 9.46 -17.69 -2.34
N VAL A 384 9.07 -16.78 -3.24
CA VAL A 384 9.62 -15.43 -3.31
C VAL A 384 9.18 -14.64 -2.07
N PRO A 385 10.10 -13.93 -1.37
CA PRO A 385 9.76 -13.15 -0.19
C PRO A 385 9.15 -11.79 -0.59
N TRP A 386 7.95 -11.80 -1.16
CA TRP A 386 7.25 -10.60 -1.66
C TRP A 386 7.20 -9.43 -0.65
N PRO A 387 6.89 -9.64 0.65
CA PRO A 387 6.89 -8.54 1.62
C PRO A 387 8.24 -7.82 1.72
N ALA A 388 9.35 -8.58 1.68
CA ALA A 388 10.69 -8.02 1.77
C ALA A 388 11.08 -7.23 0.52
N LEU A 389 10.64 -7.65 -0.66
CA LEU A 389 10.89 -6.93 -1.91
C LEU A 389 10.16 -5.58 -1.94
N TYR A 390 8.91 -5.56 -1.46
CA TYR A 390 8.12 -4.33 -1.32
C TYR A 390 8.76 -3.35 -0.34
N ALA A 391 9.13 -3.85 0.85
CA ALA A 391 9.85 -3.05 1.85
C ALA A 391 11.17 -2.50 1.29
N SER A 392 11.95 -3.33 0.58
CA SER A 392 13.21 -2.91 -0.01
C SER A 392 13.06 -1.79 -1.06
N LEU A 393 11.97 -1.77 -1.84
CA LEU A 393 11.74 -0.69 -2.80
C LEU A 393 11.38 0.61 -2.08
N LEU A 394 10.51 0.53 -1.07
CA LEU A 394 10.15 1.67 -0.22
C LEU A 394 11.38 2.26 0.49
N ASP A 395 12.13 1.43 1.23
CA ASP A 395 13.33 1.82 1.98
C ASP A 395 14.40 2.44 1.06
N ARG A 396 14.48 1.96 -0.18
CA ARG A 396 15.44 2.49 -1.15
C ARG A 396 15.04 3.86 -1.68
N TYR A 397 13.77 4.10 -1.97
CA TYR A 397 13.39 5.30 -2.74
C TYR A 397 12.65 6.35 -1.94
N ALA A 398 11.90 6.00 -0.90
CA ALA A 398 10.92 6.90 -0.33
C ALA A 398 11.53 8.17 0.30
N GLU A 399 12.44 8.02 1.26
CA GLU A 399 13.14 9.17 1.86
C GLU A 399 13.98 9.93 0.82
N ARG A 400 14.53 9.20 -0.17
CA ARG A 400 15.40 9.82 -1.18
C ARG A 400 14.61 10.74 -2.10
N LEU A 401 13.43 10.31 -2.53
CA LEU A 401 12.55 11.12 -3.37
C LEU A 401 11.98 12.32 -2.59
N GLU A 402 11.66 12.15 -1.30
CA GLU A 402 11.25 13.25 -0.42
C GLU A 402 12.35 14.31 -0.25
N LEU A 403 13.60 13.89 -0.06
CA LEU A 403 14.74 14.80 0.02
C LEU A 403 14.96 15.54 -1.30
N LEU A 404 14.88 14.84 -2.44
CA LEU A 404 14.97 15.47 -3.75
C LEU A 404 13.85 16.50 -3.97
N TRP A 405 12.63 16.19 -3.53
CA TRP A 405 11.50 17.11 -3.59
C TRP A 405 11.77 18.36 -2.74
N THR A 406 12.28 18.18 -1.52
CA THR A 406 12.63 19.29 -0.61
C THR A 406 13.71 20.18 -1.22
N LEU A 407 14.74 19.59 -1.84
CA LEU A 407 15.78 20.35 -2.53
C LEU A 407 15.21 21.22 -3.65
N LEU A 408 14.20 20.73 -4.37
CA LEU A 408 13.57 21.45 -5.48
C LEU A 408 12.51 22.48 -5.05
N HIS A 409 12.17 22.57 -3.76
CA HIS A 409 11.15 23.49 -3.23
C HIS A 409 11.71 24.39 -2.11
N PRO A 410 12.61 25.34 -2.41
CA PRO A 410 13.19 26.22 -1.41
C PRO A 410 12.14 27.20 -0.83
N PRO A 411 12.26 27.58 0.47
CA PRO A 411 11.24 28.37 1.19
C PRO A 411 11.18 29.88 0.86
N SER A 412 11.90 30.40 -0.16
CA SER A 412 11.98 31.83 -0.52
C SER A 412 12.21 32.02 -2.03
N PRO A 413 11.81 33.15 -2.66
CA PRO A 413 12.17 33.42 -4.05
C PRO A 413 13.70 33.40 -4.21
N SER A 414 14.18 32.50 -5.07
CA SER A 414 15.60 32.27 -5.31
C SER A 414 16.14 33.18 -6.41
N SER A 415 17.34 33.72 -6.19
CA SER A 415 18.14 34.32 -7.25
C SER A 415 18.51 33.27 -8.31
N SER A 416 18.87 33.69 -9.53
CA SER A 416 19.27 32.73 -10.57
C SER A 416 20.50 31.91 -10.22
N GLU A 417 21.43 32.46 -9.44
CA GLU A 417 22.59 31.74 -8.90
C GLU A 417 22.16 30.63 -7.93
N GLU A 418 21.19 30.91 -7.05
CA GLU A 418 20.63 29.92 -6.12
C GLU A 418 19.81 28.84 -6.85
N THR A 419 19.04 29.22 -7.87
CA THR A 419 18.30 28.27 -8.71
C THR A 419 19.27 27.32 -9.44
N LEU A 420 20.36 27.86 -10.01
CA LEU A 420 21.39 27.04 -10.66
C LEU A 420 22.09 26.11 -9.66
N LYS A 421 22.42 26.60 -8.46
CA LYS A 421 22.99 25.77 -7.38
C LYS A 421 22.03 24.65 -6.96
N THR A 422 20.75 24.96 -6.83
CA THR A 422 19.69 24.00 -6.51
C THR A 422 19.59 22.91 -7.56
N LEU A 423 19.55 23.29 -8.84
CA LEU A 423 19.53 22.36 -9.97
C LEU A 423 20.78 21.45 -10.01
N ARG A 424 21.97 22.01 -9.78
CA ARG A 424 23.22 21.23 -9.69
C ARG A 424 23.20 20.22 -8.56
N ASN A 425 22.73 20.63 -7.37
CA ASN A 425 22.60 19.74 -6.22
C ASN A 425 21.57 18.62 -6.48
N ALA A 426 20.41 18.96 -7.05
CA ALA A 426 19.39 17.99 -7.42
C ALA A 426 19.91 17.00 -8.46
N HIS A 427 20.61 17.48 -9.50
CA HIS A 427 21.22 16.62 -10.51
C HIS A 427 22.28 15.69 -9.93
N ALA A 428 23.20 16.20 -9.10
CA ALA A 428 24.21 15.37 -8.43
C ALA A 428 23.58 14.33 -7.49
N TYR A 429 22.46 14.68 -6.85
CA TYR A 429 21.73 13.75 -6.00
C TYR A 429 21.06 12.62 -6.81
N VAL A 430 20.40 12.95 -7.93
CA VAL A 430 19.85 11.96 -8.86
C VAL A 430 20.95 11.07 -9.46
N ASP A 431 22.10 11.66 -9.84
CA ASP A 431 23.29 10.92 -10.31
C ASP A 431 23.78 9.92 -9.25
N GLY A 432 23.82 10.33 -7.98
CA GLY A 432 24.13 9.44 -6.85
C GLY A 432 23.14 8.27 -6.71
N MET A 433 21.83 8.51 -6.91
CA MET A 433 20.81 7.46 -6.88
C MET A 433 20.95 6.44 -8.02
N LEU A 434 21.44 6.89 -9.18
CA LEU A 434 21.57 6.09 -10.40
C LEU A 434 22.97 5.47 -10.58
N THR A 435 23.98 5.96 -9.87
CA THR A 435 25.37 5.47 -9.93
C THR A 435 25.49 3.94 -9.92
N PRO A 436 24.76 3.18 -9.07
CA PRO A 436 24.85 1.72 -9.07
C PRO A 436 24.43 1.03 -10.38
N TYR A 437 23.70 1.73 -11.24
CA TYR A 437 23.16 1.23 -12.51
C TYR A 437 23.82 1.88 -13.73
N LEU A 438 24.72 2.85 -13.50
CA LEU A 438 25.39 3.61 -14.55
C LEU A 438 26.46 2.76 -15.23
N LEU A 439 26.25 2.50 -16.53
CA LEU A 439 27.19 1.74 -17.35
C LEU A 439 28.46 2.55 -17.59
N TYR A 440 29.63 1.92 -17.42
CA TYR A 440 30.93 2.57 -17.57
C TYR A 440 31.17 3.10 -19.00
N ASP A 441 30.67 2.37 -19.99
CA ASP A 441 30.79 2.67 -21.43
C ASP A 441 29.63 3.53 -21.96
N LEU A 442 28.74 4.02 -21.09
CA LEU A 442 27.65 4.89 -21.50
C LEU A 442 28.21 6.23 -22.01
N HIS A 443 28.12 6.45 -23.31
CA HIS A 443 28.58 7.69 -23.92
C HIS A 443 27.59 8.83 -23.64
N ARG A 444 28.04 9.83 -22.88
CA ARG A 444 27.26 11.05 -22.60
C ARG A 444 27.45 12.05 -23.76
N PRO A 445 26.37 12.63 -24.30
CA PRO A 445 26.50 13.68 -25.30
C PRO A 445 27.19 14.92 -24.70
N PRO A 446 27.84 15.75 -25.53
CA PRO A 446 28.31 17.04 -25.06
C PRO A 446 27.14 17.90 -24.55
N PRO A 447 27.37 18.80 -23.57
CA PRO A 447 26.34 19.72 -23.12
C PRO A 447 25.76 20.53 -24.29
N SER A 448 24.44 20.66 -24.29
CA SER A 448 23.64 21.51 -25.17
C SER A 448 23.06 22.69 -24.39
N ASN A 449 22.33 23.58 -25.05
CA ASN A 449 21.58 24.63 -24.35
C ASN A 449 20.32 24.04 -23.67
N ILE A 450 19.85 24.72 -22.61
CA ILE A 450 18.70 24.26 -21.82
C ILE A 450 17.44 24.00 -22.67
N PRO A 451 17.04 24.87 -23.62
CA PRO A 451 15.86 24.60 -24.46
C PRO A 451 15.98 23.31 -25.29
N SER A 452 17.17 22.99 -25.80
CA SER A 452 17.40 21.72 -26.52
C SER A 452 17.33 20.53 -25.58
N ALA A 453 17.90 20.64 -24.38
CA ALA A 453 17.81 19.60 -23.36
C ALA A 453 16.37 19.32 -22.95
N LEU A 454 15.48 20.32 -22.90
CA LEU A 454 14.07 20.12 -22.54
C LEU A 454 13.21 19.49 -23.65
N THR A 455 13.69 19.52 -24.90
CA THR A 455 12.95 19.02 -26.08
C THR A 455 13.55 17.77 -26.70
N SER A 456 14.69 17.32 -26.18
CA SER A 456 15.41 16.13 -26.62
C SER A 456 14.65 14.85 -26.29
N GLU A 457 14.86 13.83 -27.12
CA GLU A 457 14.34 12.49 -26.87
C GLU A 457 15.13 11.75 -25.79
N HIS A 458 16.35 12.18 -25.45
CA HIS A 458 17.19 11.52 -24.44
C HIS A 458 17.45 10.02 -24.70
N ALA A 459 17.34 9.57 -25.96
CA ALA A 459 17.40 8.15 -26.31
C ALA A 459 18.74 7.49 -25.92
N TRP A 460 19.81 8.27 -25.80
CA TRP A 460 21.12 7.79 -25.34
C TRP A 460 21.11 7.29 -23.89
N ALA A 461 20.14 7.72 -23.06
CA ALA A 461 20.01 7.31 -21.68
C ALA A 461 19.17 6.02 -21.49
N LEU A 462 18.57 5.47 -22.57
CA LEU A 462 17.76 4.25 -22.51
C LEU A 462 18.48 3.04 -21.89
N PRO A 463 19.78 2.79 -22.12
CA PRO A 463 20.48 1.69 -21.45
C PRO A 463 20.47 1.82 -19.92
N LEU A 464 20.52 3.05 -19.38
CA LEU A 464 20.45 3.28 -17.94
C LEU A 464 19.05 3.00 -17.37
N LEU A 465 18.00 3.33 -18.12
CA LEU A 465 16.63 2.95 -17.74
C LEU A 465 16.47 1.43 -17.68
N GLN A 466 17.02 0.72 -18.66
CA GLN A 466 16.98 -0.75 -18.71
C GLN A 466 17.69 -1.37 -17.51
N THR A 467 18.92 -0.93 -17.19
CA THR A 467 19.65 -1.45 -16.03
C THR A 467 18.93 -1.11 -14.74
N CYS A 468 18.56 0.16 -14.51
CA CYS A 468 17.87 0.59 -13.29
C CYS A 468 16.58 -0.21 -13.03
N SER A 469 15.69 -0.31 -14.03
CA SER A 469 14.39 -0.95 -13.86
C SER A 469 14.48 -2.47 -13.68
N SER A 470 15.46 -3.13 -14.31
CA SER A 470 15.65 -4.59 -14.21
C SER A 470 16.02 -5.09 -12.82
N HIS A 471 16.54 -4.23 -11.94
CA HIS A 471 16.95 -4.59 -10.58
C HIS A 471 15.83 -4.47 -9.54
N THR A 472 14.63 -4.04 -9.94
CA THR A 472 13.53 -3.74 -9.01
C THR A 472 12.70 -4.96 -8.61
N ALA A 473 12.54 -5.93 -9.52
CA ALA A 473 11.77 -7.15 -9.30
C ALA A 473 12.52 -8.38 -9.83
N PRO A 474 12.38 -9.56 -9.18
CA PRO A 474 12.95 -10.80 -9.70
C PRO A 474 12.25 -11.19 -11.01
N SER A 475 12.97 -11.03 -12.12
CA SER A 475 12.51 -11.43 -13.45
C SER A 475 13.37 -12.58 -13.96
N HIS A 476 12.77 -13.77 -14.02
CA HIS A 476 13.41 -14.94 -14.62
C HIS A 476 12.34 -15.89 -15.16
N PRO A 477 12.39 -16.32 -16.43
CA PRO A 477 11.33 -17.13 -17.03
C PRO A 477 11.02 -18.44 -16.30
N ALA A 478 12.02 -19.05 -15.65
CA ALA A 478 11.78 -20.26 -14.84
C ALA A 478 11.01 -19.97 -13.55
N LEU A 479 11.21 -18.78 -12.96
CA LEU A 479 10.53 -18.36 -11.74
C LEU A 479 9.11 -17.88 -12.05
N GLU A 480 8.93 -17.08 -13.11
CA GLU A 480 7.62 -16.56 -13.53
C GLU A 480 6.61 -17.67 -13.86
N LYS A 481 7.07 -18.83 -14.33
CA LYS A 481 6.23 -20.02 -14.57
C LYS A 481 5.68 -20.63 -13.29
N THR A 482 6.30 -20.35 -12.14
CA THR A 482 5.86 -20.86 -10.83
C THR A 482 4.89 -19.91 -10.12
N TYR A 483 4.76 -18.67 -10.60
CA TYR A 483 3.88 -17.69 -9.97
C TYR A 483 2.41 -18.11 -10.01
N THR A 484 1.75 -18.02 -8.87
CA THR A 484 0.28 -18.03 -8.82
C THR A 484 -0.29 -16.79 -9.56
N PRO A 485 -1.59 -16.76 -9.89
CA PRO A 485 -2.21 -15.55 -10.43
C PRO A 485 -1.96 -14.31 -9.55
N SER A 486 -2.07 -14.46 -8.23
CA SER A 486 -1.79 -13.40 -7.26
C SER A 486 -0.33 -12.95 -7.32
N GLU A 487 0.63 -13.88 -7.37
CA GLU A 487 2.06 -13.55 -7.47
C GLU A 487 2.41 -12.85 -8.79
N ARG A 488 1.72 -13.16 -9.90
CA ARG A 488 1.89 -12.41 -11.15
C ARG A 488 1.46 -10.96 -10.99
N LEU A 489 0.33 -10.70 -10.35
CA LEU A 489 -0.13 -9.34 -10.09
C LEU A 489 0.85 -8.58 -9.18
N ILE A 490 1.33 -9.22 -8.11
CA ILE A 490 2.33 -8.67 -7.19
C ILE A 490 3.62 -8.32 -7.96
N SER A 491 4.13 -9.25 -8.77
CA SER A 491 5.35 -9.05 -9.55
C SER A 491 5.20 -7.91 -10.57
N GLN A 492 4.04 -7.81 -11.23
CA GLN A 492 3.76 -6.75 -12.19
C GLN A 492 3.67 -5.38 -11.51
N ALA A 493 3.01 -5.31 -10.35
CA ALA A 493 2.92 -4.08 -9.56
C ALA A 493 4.30 -3.59 -9.11
N LEU A 494 5.12 -4.48 -8.54
CA LEU A 494 6.48 -4.16 -8.13
C LEU A 494 7.35 -3.66 -9.31
N ASN A 495 7.32 -4.38 -10.43
CA ASN A 495 8.11 -4.02 -11.62
C ASN A 495 7.65 -2.68 -12.23
N ALA A 496 6.35 -2.47 -12.37
CA ALA A 496 5.81 -1.24 -12.94
C ALA A 496 6.12 -0.02 -12.06
N THR A 497 5.95 -0.14 -10.73
CA THR A 497 6.31 0.93 -9.78
C THR A 497 7.81 1.23 -9.80
N GLY A 498 8.65 0.19 -9.78
CA GLY A 498 10.10 0.35 -9.88
C GLY A 498 10.56 0.96 -11.20
N HIS A 499 9.97 0.54 -12.32
CA HIS A 499 10.21 1.10 -13.64
C HIS A 499 9.88 2.58 -13.69
N GLU A 500 8.73 3.00 -13.14
CA GLU A 500 8.30 4.40 -13.17
C GLU A 500 9.21 5.33 -12.35
N ILE A 501 9.71 4.85 -11.21
CA ILE A 501 10.74 5.54 -10.43
C ILE A 501 12.02 5.70 -11.26
N CYS A 502 12.50 4.61 -11.86
CA CYS A 502 13.70 4.65 -12.71
C CYS A 502 13.51 5.55 -13.93
N ARG A 503 12.37 5.49 -14.62
CA ARG A 503 12.04 6.33 -15.78
C ARG A 503 12.17 7.81 -15.44
N THR A 504 11.54 8.22 -14.33
CA THR A 504 11.59 9.61 -13.87
C THR A 504 12.99 10.05 -13.48
N LEU A 505 13.72 9.25 -12.70
CA LEU A 505 15.08 9.59 -12.28
C LEU A 505 16.04 9.68 -13.47
N VAL A 506 15.96 8.74 -14.41
CA VAL A 506 16.81 8.74 -15.61
C VAL A 506 16.45 9.91 -16.53
N LEU A 507 15.17 10.27 -16.66
CA LEU A 507 14.75 11.44 -17.41
C LEU A 507 15.34 12.73 -16.81
N LEU A 508 15.18 12.96 -15.51
CA LEU A 508 15.78 14.10 -14.82
C LEU A 508 17.31 14.11 -14.94
N TRP A 509 17.95 12.95 -14.86
CA TRP A 509 19.38 12.83 -15.05
C TRP A 509 19.82 13.21 -16.46
N ALA A 510 19.14 12.69 -17.50
CA ALA A 510 19.47 12.95 -18.90
C ALA A 510 19.31 14.43 -19.26
N ILE A 511 18.21 15.06 -18.84
CA ILE A 511 17.99 16.51 -18.98
C ILE A 511 19.16 17.28 -18.35
N GLY A 512 19.56 16.92 -17.13
CA GLY A 512 20.65 17.60 -16.43
C GLY A 512 22.03 17.43 -17.07
N VAL A 513 22.32 16.27 -17.67
CA VAL A 513 23.54 16.04 -18.46
C VAL A 513 23.54 16.94 -19.70
N GLU A 514 22.45 16.93 -20.45
CA GLU A 514 22.31 17.73 -21.68
C GLU A 514 22.25 19.24 -21.40
N ALA A 515 21.73 19.67 -20.25
CA ALA A 515 21.73 21.06 -19.81
C ALA A 515 23.09 21.53 -19.25
N GLY A 516 24.08 20.65 -19.14
CA GLY A 516 25.42 21.00 -18.63
C GLY A 516 25.48 21.23 -17.12
N LEU A 517 24.60 20.62 -16.32
CA LEU A 517 24.59 20.79 -14.86
C LEU A 517 25.83 20.18 -14.19
N ALA A 518 26.37 19.08 -14.73
CA ALA A 518 27.60 18.44 -14.23
C ALA A 518 28.89 19.13 -14.70
N SER A 519 28.86 19.79 -15.86
CA SER A 519 30.00 20.49 -16.46
C SER A 519 29.45 21.59 -17.37
N PRO A 520 29.46 22.87 -16.93
CA PRO A 520 28.86 23.95 -17.71
C PRO A 520 29.62 24.13 -19.04
N PRO A 521 28.94 24.49 -20.14
CA PRO A 521 29.61 24.87 -21.37
C PRO A 521 30.54 26.06 -21.12
N SER A 522 31.71 26.06 -21.75
CA SER A 522 32.81 26.97 -21.40
C SER A 522 32.51 28.45 -21.61
N ASN A 523 31.42 28.82 -22.31
CA ASN A 523 31.17 30.19 -22.77
C ASN A 523 29.71 30.69 -22.68
N GLU A 524 28.75 29.92 -22.15
CA GLU A 524 27.34 30.33 -22.08
C GLU A 524 26.84 30.36 -20.63
N THR A 525 26.46 31.54 -20.16
CA THR A 525 25.70 31.70 -18.92
C THR A 525 24.22 31.46 -19.24
N PRO A 526 23.56 30.48 -18.60
CA PRO A 526 22.14 30.23 -18.83
C PRO A 526 21.31 31.45 -18.42
N THR A 527 20.24 31.75 -19.17
CA THR A 527 19.36 32.89 -18.86
C THR A 527 18.46 32.56 -17.66
N ASP A 528 17.98 33.58 -16.96
CA ASP A 528 17.01 33.40 -15.86
C ASP A 528 15.75 32.64 -16.31
N ALA A 529 15.28 32.90 -17.53
CA ALA A 529 14.12 32.21 -18.10
C ALA A 529 14.39 30.72 -18.34
N ASP A 530 15.57 30.38 -18.85
CA ASP A 530 15.97 28.98 -19.06
C ASP A 530 16.09 28.23 -17.72
N LEU A 531 16.72 28.84 -16.73
CA LEU A 531 16.86 28.25 -15.38
C LEU A 531 15.50 28.02 -14.73
N THR A 532 14.58 28.97 -14.89
CA THR A 532 13.21 28.86 -14.39
C THR A 532 12.47 27.71 -15.08
N SER A 533 12.56 27.60 -16.40
CA SER A 533 11.93 26.52 -17.17
C SER A 533 12.49 25.14 -16.80
N LEU A 534 13.81 25.03 -16.61
CA LEU A 534 14.46 23.79 -16.19
C LEU A 534 14.05 23.39 -14.77
N HIS A 535 14.01 24.35 -13.84
CA HIS A 535 13.57 24.11 -12.46
C HIS A 535 12.11 23.67 -12.39
N GLU A 536 11.22 24.34 -13.13
CA GLU A 536 9.82 23.93 -13.22
C GLU A 536 9.65 22.55 -13.85
N THR A 537 10.45 22.19 -14.85
CA THR A 537 10.44 20.83 -15.43
C THR A 537 10.85 19.79 -14.40
N TYR A 538 11.90 20.03 -13.60
CA TYR A 538 12.31 19.11 -12.53
C TYR A 538 11.21 18.97 -11.46
N LYS A 539 10.64 20.09 -11.01
CA LYS A 539 9.57 20.11 -10.00
C LYS A 539 8.34 19.37 -10.47
N THR A 540 7.84 19.68 -11.66
CA THR A 540 6.62 19.08 -12.22
C THR A 540 6.79 17.58 -12.48
N THR A 541 7.92 17.18 -13.06
CA THR A 541 8.22 15.76 -13.35
C THR A 541 8.30 14.93 -12.06
N LEU A 542 9.03 15.42 -11.04
CA LEU A 542 9.11 14.72 -9.75
C LEU A 542 7.78 14.71 -9.00
N THR A 543 7.04 15.82 -9.03
CA THR A 543 5.72 15.91 -8.38
C THR A 543 4.73 14.94 -9.03
N ALA A 544 4.79 14.77 -10.35
CA ALA A 544 3.97 13.78 -11.06
C ALA A 544 4.29 12.36 -10.61
N LEU A 545 5.58 11.98 -10.51
CA LEU A 545 5.98 10.67 -9.98
C LEU A 545 5.46 10.46 -8.56
N LEU A 546 5.75 11.39 -7.66
CA LEU A 546 5.36 11.25 -6.27
C LEU A 546 3.83 11.21 -6.11
N THR A 547 3.08 11.97 -6.91
CA THR A 547 1.60 11.91 -6.95
C THR A 547 1.11 10.56 -7.48
N HIS A 548 1.79 9.99 -8.47
CA HIS A 548 1.47 8.65 -8.99
C HIS A 548 1.75 7.56 -7.93
N LEU A 549 2.81 7.71 -7.15
CA LEU A 549 3.18 6.78 -6.09
C LEU A 549 2.29 6.91 -4.86
N ASP A 550 1.92 8.11 -4.42
CA ASP A 550 0.99 8.38 -3.29
C ASP A 550 1.21 7.50 -2.03
N TRP A 551 2.48 7.28 -1.64
CA TRP A 551 2.84 6.44 -0.50
C TRP A 551 2.42 7.09 0.82
N SER A 552 1.58 6.39 1.60
CA SER A 552 1.21 6.82 2.96
C SER A 552 2.40 6.87 3.88
N LEU A 553 3.22 5.81 3.89
CA LEU A 553 4.45 5.76 4.65
C LEU A 553 5.61 5.60 3.67
N PRO A 554 6.71 6.35 3.84
CA PRO A 554 7.06 7.25 4.95
C PRO A 554 6.67 8.73 4.79
N TRP A 555 6.04 9.14 3.69
CA TRP A 555 5.87 10.58 3.38
C TRP A 555 4.83 11.29 4.25
N PHE A 556 3.84 10.57 4.77
CA PHE A 556 2.89 11.15 5.70
C PHE A 556 3.52 11.16 7.10
N LYS A 557 3.98 12.33 7.53
CA LYS A 557 4.60 12.59 8.83
C LYS A 557 3.81 13.66 9.56
N CYS A 558 4.00 13.73 10.87
CA CYS A 558 3.44 14.82 11.65
C CYS A 558 4.50 15.86 11.89
N THR A 559 4.30 17.01 11.26
CA THR A 559 5.13 18.20 11.43
C THR A 559 4.46 19.06 12.49
N THR A 560 5.06 19.20 13.68
CA THR A 560 4.54 20.13 14.69
C THR A 560 5.24 21.48 14.56
N SER A 561 4.50 22.49 14.11
CA SER A 561 4.90 23.90 14.05
C SER A 561 6.15 24.23 13.19
N SER A 562 6.46 25.52 13.09
CA SER A 562 7.41 26.17 12.17
C SER A 562 8.85 25.66 12.15
N SER A 563 9.25 24.70 12.99
CA SER A 563 10.58 24.10 12.99
C SER A 563 10.69 22.79 12.21
N GLY A 564 9.58 22.16 11.82
CA GLY A 564 9.59 20.88 11.08
C GLY A 564 9.98 19.67 11.93
N ASP A 565 10.19 19.86 13.24
CA ASP A 565 10.42 18.77 14.18
C ASP A 565 9.09 18.04 14.43
N GLY A 566 9.13 16.71 14.47
CA GLY A 566 7.96 15.89 14.79
C GLY A 566 7.43 16.16 16.20
N CYS A 567 6.35 15.47 16.57
CA CYS A 567 5.74 15.62 17.90
C CYS A 567 6.79 15.50 19.02
N PRO A 568 6.82 16.43 20.00
CA PRO A 568 7.67 16.29 21.19
C PRO A 568 7.27 15.04 21.99
N TYR A 569 8.12 14.59 22.91
CA TYR A 569 7.92 13.32 23.63
C TYR A 569 6.59 13.19 24.41
N HIS A 570 5.93 14.32 24.70
CA HIS A 570 4.66 14.40 25.41
C HIS A 570 3.45 14.58 24.46
N GLU A 571 3.67 14.54 23.15
CA GLU A 571 2.65 14.55 22.12
C GLU A 571 2.75 13.28 21.29
N THR A 572 1.60 12.80 20.82
CA THR A 572 1.54 11.68 19.88
C THR A 572 0.79 12.14 18.66
N CYS A 573 1.39 11.97 17.48
CA CYS A 573 0.63 12.20 16.29
C CYS A 573 -0.39 11.10 16.07
N TYR A 574 -1.62 11.52 15.81
CA TYR A 574 -2.75 10.63 15.63
C TYR A 574 -3.53 11.00 14.38
N LEU A 575 -3.77 10.02 13.50
CA LEU A 575 -4.72 10.17 12.41
C LEU A 575 -6.14 9.99 12.96
N PRO A 576 -7.04 10.96 12.78
CA PRO A 576 -8.42 10.84 13.23
C PRO A 576 -9.07 9.54 12.77
N THR A 577 -9.47 8.68 13.69
CA THR A 577 -10.20 7.43 13.43
C THR A 577 -11.60 7.47 14.04
N TRP A 578 -12.46 6.59 13.57
CA TRP A 578 -13.74 6.30 14.21
C TRP A 578 -13.50 5.29 15.36
N PRO A 579 -14.09 5.35 16.59
CA PRO A 579 -15.02 6.24 17.26
C PRO A 579 -14.96 7.77 17.23
N LEU A 580 -13.72 8.23 17.25
CA LEU A 580 -13.40 9.19 18.30
C LEU A 580 -13.34 10.61 17.76
N PHE A 581 -13.21 10.74 16.44
CA PHE A 581 -12.97 12.02 15.78
C PHE A 581 -13.93 12.32 14.63
N HIS A 582 -15.05 11.58 14.50
CA HIS A 582 -16.03 11.77 13.40
C HIS A 582 -16.62 13.19 13.33
N ASN A 583 -16.74 13.88 14.47
CA ASN A 583 -17.29 15.24 14.54
C ASN A 583 -16.24 16.36 14.44
N LEU A 584 -14.94 16.04 14.38
CA LEU A 584 -13.87 17.04 14.52
C LEU A 584 -13.27 17.54 13.21
N TYR A 585 -13.51 16.87 12.06
CA TYR A 585 -12.94 17.29 10.77
C TYR A 585 -13.89 17.06 9.58
N PRO A 586 -14.57 18.11 9.07
CA PRO A 586 -15.42 18.03 7.87
C PRO A 586 -14.66 18.00 6.54
N GLY A 587 -13.33 17.81 6.54
CA GLY A 587 -12.46 18.00 5.38
C GLY A 587 -11.65 16.79 4.91
N LEU A 588 -11.81 15.60 5.51
CA LEU A 588 -11.17 14.39 4.99
C LEU A 588 -12.03 13.78 3.87
N PRO A 589 -11.48 13.55 2.66
CA PRO A 589 -12.18 12.85 1.59
C PRO A 589 -12.67 11.47 2.08
N GLY A 590 -13.95 11.16 1.87
CA GLY A 590 -14.57 9.90 2.32
C GLY A 590 -15.30 9.98 3.68
N ILE A 591 -15.21 11.10 4.40
CA ILE A 591 -16.13 11.37 5.51
C ILE A 591 -17.33 12.14 4.93
N PRO A 592 -18.58 11.65 5.03
CA PRO A 592 -19.74 12.43 4.60
C PRO A 592 -19.78 13.74 5.38
N SER A 593 -19.53 14.85 4.70
CA SER A 593 -19.75 16.18 5.25
C SER A 593 -21.25 16.44 5.27
N ARG A 594 -21.76 16.75 6.46
CA ARG A 594 -23.06 17.40 6.70
C ARG A 594 -24.29 16.65 6.14
N LYS A 595 -24.75 15.63 6.88
CA LYS A 595 -26.16 15.33 7.22
C LYS A 595 -26.24 13.90 7.76
N TRP A 596 -25.79 13.72 8.99
CA TRP A 596 -26.01 12.49 9.73
C TRP A 596 -26.76 12.84 11.02
N PRO A 597 -28.10 12.70 11.07
CA PRO A 597 -28.78 12.72 12.35
C PRO A 597 -28.60 11.34 13.03
N PRO A 598 -28.33 11.28 14.35
CA PRO A 598 -28.61 10.04 15.07
C PRO A 598 -30.11 9.72 14.94
N PRO A 599 -30.52 8.46 14.74
CA PRO A 599 -31.93 8.10 14.79
C PRO A 599 -32.55 8.56 16.12
N GLU A 600 -33.71 9.22 16.07
CA GLU A 600 -34.41 9.79 17.23
C GLU A 600 -34.83 8.76 18.30
N ASN A 601 -34.58 7.45 18.10
CA ASN A 601 -34.90 6.36 19.02
C ASN A 601 -33.68 5.47 19.35
N SER A 602 -32.58 6.08 19.74
CA SER A 602 -31.27 5.44 19.97
C SER A 602 -31.09 4.73 21.33
N SER A 603 -32.13 4.10 21.88
CA SER A 603 -32.04 3.37 23.15
C SER A 603 -31.51 1.94 23.04
N SER A 604 -31.03 1.53 21.86
CA SER A 604 -30.53 0.18 21.62
C SER A 604 -29.41 0.16 20.58
N PHE A 605 -28.24 0.69 20.92
CA PHE A 605 -27.06 0.58 20.06
C PHE A 605 -25.98 -0.27 20.72
N ALA A 606 -25.61 -1.34 20.00
CA ALA A 606 -24.48 -2.22 20.28
C ALA A 606 -23.18 -1.53 19.86
N PHE A 607 -22.16 -1.64 20.71
CA PHE A 607 -20.76 -1.34 20.41
C PHE A 607 -20.03 -2.61 20.05
#